data_AF-A0A5K7S4V2-F1
#
_entry.id   AF-A0A5K7S4V2-F1
#
_cell.length_a   1.000
_cell.length_b   1.000
_cell.length_c   1.000
_cell.angle_alpha   90.00
_cell.angle_beta   90.00
_cell.angle_gamma   90.00
#
_symmetry.space_group_name_H-M   'P 1'
#
loop_
_entity.id
_entity.type
_entity.pdbx_description
1 polymer ?
#
loop_
_entity_poly.entity_id
_entity_poly.type
_entity_poly.pdbx_seq_one_letter_code
_entity_poly.pdbx_strand_id
1 'polypeptide(L)'
;MNSFVELQRCNTNTTFIIKLVFPEFENIKESKISIFSALGTAIFSEKVGGEVVYKTWKNENHIKITDVIFQPEANGNYYVDKHDYGYF
;
A
#
# COMPACT_ATOMS: atom_id res chain seq x y z
N MET A 1 5.84 0.71 7.97
CA MET A 1 4.43 1.15 7.68
C MET A 1 4.40 2.65 7.47
N ASN A 2 3.37 3.24 6.86
CA ASN A 2 3.42 4.60 6.26
C ASN A 2 4.26 4.69 4.99
N SER A 3 4.31 3.59 4.24
CA SER A 3 5.02 3.54 2.96
C SER A 3 4.12 4.02 1.82
N PHE A 4 4.69 4.73 0.86
CA PHE A 4 4.03 5.03 -0.42
C PHE A 4 4.51 4.03 -1.45
N VAL A 5 3.57 3.31 -2.06
CA VAL A 5 3.85 2.23 -3.01
C VAL A 5 3.13 2.52 -4.31
N GLU A 6 3.86 2.41 -5.41
CA GLU A 6 3.30 2.47 -6.75
C GLU A 6 2.94 1.05 -7.23
N LEU A 7 1.72 0.91 -7.72
CA LEU A 7 1.13 -0.33 -8.15
C LEU A 7 0.60 -0.21 -9.57
N GLN A 8 0.74 -1.27 -10.36
CA GLN A 8 0.15 -1.39 -11.69
C GLN A 8 -0.85 -2.54 -11.75
N ARG A 9 -2.06 -2.28 -12.27
CA ARG A 9 -3.01 -3.35 -12.60
C ARG A 9 -2.56 -4.07 -13.87
N CYS A 10 -2.37 -5.37 -13.81
CA CYS A 10 -1.87 -6.14 -14.95
C CYS A 10 -2.87 -6.24 -16.11
N ASN A 11 -4.18 -6.17 -15.82
CA ASN A 11 -5.23 -6.29 -16.85
C ASN A 11 -5.45 -5.00 -17.66
N THR A 12 -5.27 -3.82 -17.05
CA THR A 12 -5.49 -2.52 -17.71
C THR A 12 -4.22 -1.71 -17.91
N ASN A 13 -3.07 -2.18 -17.40
CA ASN A 13 -1.81 -1.45 -17.30
C ASN A 13 -1.91 -0.09 -16.58
N THR A 14 -2.96 0.13 -15.81
CA THR A 14 -3.20 1.38 -15.08
C THR A 14 -2.37 1.41 -13.81
N THR A 15 -1.60 2.48 -13.63
CA THR A 15 -0.77 2.72 -12.45
C THR A 15 -1.49 3.61 -11.43
N PHE A 16 -1.27 3.35 -10.15
CA PHE A 16 -1.80 4.14 -9.05
C PHE A 16 -0.90 4.04 -7.82
N ILE A 17 -0.94 5.07 -6.97
CA ILE A 17 -0.15 5.13 -5.74
C ILE A 17 -1.08 4.94 -4.55
N ILE A 18 -0.62 4.18 -3.56
CA ILE A 18 -1.30 4.06 -2.27
C ILE A 18 -0.34 4.39 -1.12
N LYS A 19 -0.92 4.75 0.02
CA LYS A 19 -0.23 4.77 1.30
C LYS A 19 -0.65 3.54 2.11
N LEU A 20 0.31 2.70 2.48
CA LEU A 20 0.07 1.53 3.33
C LEU A 20 0.10 1.94 4.80
N VAL A 21 -1.04 1.81 5.48
CA VAL A 21 -1.28 2.34 6.84
C VAL A 21 -1.83 1.26 7.78
N PHE A 22 -1.85 1.56 9.09
CA PHE A 22 -2.59 0.74 10.06
C PHE A 22 -4.11 0.86 9.86
N PRO A 23 -4.89 -0.15 10.30
CA PRO A 23 -6.34 -0.20 10.06
C PRO A 23 -7.11 1.04 10.54
N GLU A 24 -6.71 1.62 11.67
CA GLU A 24 -7.36 2.81 12.23
C GLU A 24 -7.24 4.07 11.36
N PHE A 25 -6.29 4.09 10.41
CA PHE A 25 -6.04 5.21 9.51
C PHE A 25 -6.46 4.94 8.06
N GLU A 26 -7.18 3.83 7.81
CA GLU A 26 -7.67 3.48 6.48
C GLU A 26 -8.63 4.56 5.95
N ASN A 27 -8.39 5.00 4.72
CA ASN A 27 -9.25 5.94 4.02
C ASN A 27 -9.10 5.77 2.50
N ILE A 28 -10.04 5.04 1.91
CA ILE A 28 -10.05 4.74 0.47
C ILE A 28 -10.09 6.02 -0.39
N LYS A 29 -10.76 7.08 0.08
CA LYS A 29 -10.84 8.36 -0.65
C LYS A 29 -9.47 9.04 -0.77
N GLU A 30 -8.57 8.76 0.17
CA GLU A 30 -7.21 9.30 0.23
C GLU A 30 -6.16 8.27 -0.25
N SER A 31 -6.59 7.16 -0.85
CA SER A 31 -5.70 6.05 -1.24
C SER A 31 -4.86 5.48 -0.07
N LYS A 32 -5.38 5.59 1.15
CA LYS A 32 -4.81 4.98 2.35
C LYS A 32 -5.41 3.59 2.53
N ILE A 33 -4.60 2.56 2.39
CA ILE A 33 -5.00 1.15 2.43
C ILE A 33 -4.46 0.51 3.71
N SER A 34 -5.33 -0.20 4.44
CA SER A 34 -4.92 -0.95 5.62
C SER A 34 -3.96 -2.08 5.25
N ILE A 35 -2.94 -2.25 6.06
CA ILE A 35 -2.05 -3.42 6.06
C ILE A 35 -2.79 -4.74 6.24
N PHE A 36 -3.98 -4.73 6.85
CA PHE A 36 -4.81 -5.94 7.03
C PHE A 36 -5.85 -6.13 5.93
N SER A 37 -5.94 -5.23 4.95
CA SER A 37 -6.76 -5.46 3.76
C SER A 37 -6.15 -6.55 2.88
N ALA A 38 -6.96 -7.17 2.01
CA ALA A 38 -6.48 -8.19 1.09
C ALA A 38 -5.36 -7.70 0.16
N LEU A 39 -5.41 -6.43 -0.25
CA LEU A 39 -4.33 -5.80 -1.03
C LEU A 39 -3.11 -5.50 -0.14
N GLY A 40 -3.33 -4.94 1.05
CA GLY A 40 -2.26 -4.55 1.97
C GLY A 40 -1.39 -5.71 2.42
N THR A 41 -1.99 -6.86 2.74
CA THR A 41 -1.24 -8.07 3.10
C THR A 41 -0.46 -8.64 1.93
N ALA A 42 -1.04 -8.62 0.73
CA ALA A 42 -0.41 -9.12 -0.49
C ALA A 42 0.85 -8.32 -0.84
N ILE A 43 0.78 -6.98 -0.78
CA ILE A 43 1.93 -6.13 -1.13
C ILE A 43 3.01 -6.12 -0.05
N PHE A 44 2.65 -6.27 1.23
CA PHE A 44 3.61 -6.15 2.33
C PHE A 44 4.66 -7.27 2.32
N SER A 45 4.28 -8.45 1.83
CA SER A 45 5.17 -9.60 1.77
C SER A 45 6.01 -9.67 0.49
N GLU A 46 5.91 -8.67 -0.40
CA GLU A 46 6.48 -8.74 -1.74
C GLU A 46 7.42 -7.54 -2.02
N LYS A 47 8.28 -7.70 -3.02
CA LYS A 47 9.29 -6.69 -3.40
C LYS A 47 8.92 -5.97 -4.69
N VAL A 48 9.61 -4.85 -4.96
CA VAL A 48 9.53 -4.15 -6.25
C VAL A 48 9.83 -5.11 -7.41
N GLY A 49 9.00 -5.03 -8.45
CA GLY A 49 9.01 -5.91 -9.61
C GLY A 49 8.19 -7.19 -9.43
N GLY A 50 7.77 -7.52 -8.21
CA GLY A 50 6.92 -8.68 -7.91
C GLY A 50 5.47 -8.48 -8.34
N GLU A 51 4.82 -9.59 -8.67
CA GLU A 51 3.40 -9.65 -9.01
C GLU A 51 2.64 -10.41 -7.93
N VAL A 52 1.50 -9.86 -7.53
CA VAL A 52 0.64 -10.43 -6.50
C VAL A 52 -0.78 -10.57 -7.00
N VAL A 53 -1.42 -11.65 -6.56
CA VAL A 53 -2.83 -11.90 -6.81
C VAL A 53 -3.57 -11.81 -5.49
N TYR A 54 -4.58 -10.94 -5.42
CA TYR A 54 -5.43 -10.84 -4.24
C TYR A 54 -6.92 -10.96 -4.62
N LYS A 55 -7.67 -11.63 -3.75
CA LYS A 55 -9.10 -11.85 -3.95
C LYS A 55 -9.90 -10.84 -3.15
N THR A 56 -10.87 -10.25 -3.82
CA THR A 56 -11.98 -9.53 -3.20
C THR A 56 -13.22 -10.41 -3.27
N TRP A 57 -14.28 -10.03 -2.56
CA TRP A 57 -15.57 -10.72 -2.62
C TRP A 57 -16.11 -10.92 -4.04
N LYS A 58 -15.76 -10.03 -4.98
CA LYS A 58 -16.31 -10.04 -6.35
C LYS A 58 -15.30 -10.48 -7.41
N ASN A 59 -14.02 -10.14 -7.22
CA ASN A 59 -13.02 -10.25 -8.28
C ASN A 59 -11.68 -10.75 -7.73
N GLU A 60 -10.97 -11.48 -8.58
CA GLU A 60 -9.53 -11.70 -8.46
C GLU A 60 -8.79 -10.55 -9.15
N ASN A 61 -7.79 -9.98 -8.50
CA ASN A 61 -7.06 -8.82 -9.00
C ASN A 61 -5.57 -9.17 -9.08
N HIS A 62 -4.97 -8.82 -10.21
CA HIS A 62 -3.55 -9.05 -10.52
C HIS A 62 -2.85 -7.69 -10.52
N ILE A 63 -1.85 -7.54 -9.65
CA ILE A 63 -1.15 -6.27 -9.41
C ILE A 63 0.36 -6.53 -9.48
N LYS A 64 1.09 -5.60 -10.07
CA LYS A 64 2.54 -5.53 -9.97
C LYS A 64 2.96 -4.38 -9.07
N ILE A 65 3.94 -4.61 -8.20
CA ILE A 65 4.59 -3.55 -7.42
C ILE A 65 5.65 -2.92 -8.32
N THR A 66 5.45 -1.68 -8.74
CA THR A 66 6.37 -1.00 -9.66
C THR A 66 7.42 -0.18 -8.94
N ASP A 67 7.08 0.39 -7.78
CA ASP A 67 8.02 1.17 -6.98
C ASP A 67 7.62 1.27 -5.50
N VAL A 68 8.60 1.54 -4.64
CA VAL A 68 8.40 1.98 -3.25
C VAL A 68 8.93 3.41 -3.14
N ILE A 69 8.04 4.37 -3.37
CA ILE A 69 8.35 5.79 -3.46
C ILE A 69 8.89 6.33 -2.14
N PHE A 70 8.37 5.83 -1.02
CA PHE A 70 8.81 6.23 0.31
C PHE A 70 8.63 5.10 1.30
N GLN A 71 9.65 4.89 2.12
CA GLN A 71 9.62 3.96 3.23
C GLN A 71 10.28 4.60 4.46
N PRO A 72 9.53 4.81 5.57
CA PRO A 72 10.05 5.47 6.76
C PRO A 72 11.35 4.86 7.27
N GLU A 73 11.46 3.54 7.29
CA GLU A 73 12.61 2.82 7.81
C GLU A 73 13.89 3.08 6.98
N ALA A 74 13.75 3.32 5.67
CA ALA A 74 14.86 3.68 4.77
C ALA A 74 15.32 5.14 4.98
N ASN A 75 14.46 5.98 5.56
CA ASN A 75 14.69 7.39 5.83
C ASN A 75 15.02 7.67 7.31
N GLY A 76 15.23 6.64 8.14
CA GLY A 76 15.53 6.78 9.57
C GLY A 76 14.30 7.10 10.46
N ASN A 77 13.10 7.05 9.89
CA ASN A 77 11.84 7.31 10.60
C ASN A 77 11.28 5.98 11.15
N TYR A 78 11.80 5.53 12.29
CA TYR A 78 11.43 4.24 12.90
C TYR A 78 10.21 4.30 13.83
N TYR A 79 9.80 5.51 14.21
CA TYR A 79 8.68 5.73 15.13
C TYR A 79 7.49 6.28 14.38
N VAL A 80 6.31 5.90 14.86
CA VAL A 80 5.04 6.36 14.33
C VAL A 80 4.59 7.55 15.17
N ASP A 81 4.57 8.75 14.59
CA ASP A 81 4.04 9.93 15.26
C ASP A 81 2.54 10.10 14.91
N LYS A 82 1.72 10.52 15.88
CA LYS A 82 0.28 10.77 15.62
C LYS A 82 0.08 11.91 14.61
N HIS A 83 1.04 12.84 14.53
CA HIS A 83 1.05 13.91 13.53
C HIS A 83 1.22 13.37 12.10
N ASP A 84 1.84 12.20 11.89
CA ASP A 84 1.99 11.57 10.55
C ASP A 84 0.65 11.15 9.92
N TYR A 85 -0.41 11.14 10.73
CA TYR A 85 -1.78 10.82 10.33
C TYR A 85 -2.74 12.01 10.39
N GLY A 86 -2.25 13.22 10.68
CA GLY A 86 -3.06 14.44 10.70
C GLY A 86 -3.89 14.64 11.96
N TYR A 87 -3.52 14.00 13.08
CA TYR A 87 -4.04 14.37 14.39
C TYR A 87 -3.26 15.59 14.92
N PHE A 88 -4.00 16.64 15.28
CA PHE A 88 -3.50 17.81 16.00
C PHE A 88 -3.48 17.55 17.51
#